data_AF-A0A127HRV8-F1
#
_entry.id   AF-A0A127HRV8-F1
#
_cell.length_a   1.000
_cell.length_b   1.000
_cell.length_c   1.000
_cell.angle_alpha   90.00
_cell.angle_beta   90.00
_cell.angle_gamma   90.00
#
_symmetry.space_group_name_H-M   'P 1'
#
loop_
_entity.id
_entity.type
_entity.pdbx_description
1 polymer ?
#
loop_
_entity_poly.entity_id
_entity_poly.type
_entity_poly.pdbx_seq_one_letter_code
_entity_poly.pdbx_strand_id
1 'polypeptide(L)'
;MPIFKYYRPNAYFEKAVRYNEIYFAANHELNDPNDLKASYYFEDDIELWKYLLSSEPISPAWNILLHLSCNDEELILRLNEIFKDVKIDSLTGSVREAVKIKEVELLELFERSIIEHSAPPDSGVAESASKKDRARLCILILTELIARAINHQFYSVSFSKNALDSMMWAHYADGFKGCVVIYGGLDGPEIKLRHHLMSDTYEAYPLREVKYIDSDKLIPILECATKGKAKVEEAFLQKNSFWKYEGELRMFTTQEGETHYMAASDIKLKSPRQRIMHHGTNFITGIIFGPRIEESYQRYIEATIAGNREYADEKLGFFSFNTVLEPHGKVKVSAATKIIDRNLGRRVYQGEEMQKLLADLRIT
;
A
#
# COMPACT_ATOMS: atom_id res chain seq x y z
N MET A 1 -4.97 -9.11 -18.57
CA MET A 1 -3.51 -9.42 -18.64
C MET A 1 -3.15 -10.34 -17.48
N PRO A 2 -2.42 -11.46 -17.68
CA PRO A 2 -1.98 -12.31 -16.58
C PRO A 2 -0.91 -11.59 -15.74
N ILE A 3 -0.91 -11.85 -14.44
CA ILE A 3 0.08 -11.32 -13.49
C ILE A 3 0.62 -12.45 -12.62
N PHE A 4 1.89 -12.32 -12.23
CA PHE A 4 2.63 -13.42 -11.63
C PHE A 4 3.01 -13.08 -10.20
N LYS A 5 2.78 -13.98 -9.26
CA LYS A 5 3.25 -13.82 -7.88
C LYS A 5 4.16 -14.96 -7.51
N TYR A 6 5.37 -14.62 -7.11
CA TYR A 6 6.40 -15.54 -6.68
C TYR A 6 6.17 -15.88 -5.20
N TYR A 7 6.29 -17.17 -4.89
CA TYR A 7 6.12 -17.70 -3.55
C TYR A 7 7.26 -18.65 -3.19
N ARG A 8 7.70 -18.56 -1.94
CA ARG A 8 8.54 -19.58 -1.30
C ARG A 8 7.66 -20.76 -0.89
N PRO A 9 8.18 -22.01 -0.91
CA PRO A 9 7.41 -23.19 -0.53
C PRO A 9 7.30 -23.26 0.99
N ASN A 10 6.32 -22.54 1.56
CA ASN A 10 6.11 -22.46 3.00
C ASN A 10 4.61 -22.37 3.34
N ALA A 11 4.31 -22.35 4.65
CA ALA A 11 2.93 -22.30 5.14
C ALA A 11 2.14 -21.07 4.65
N TYR A 12 2.78 -19.95 4.33
CA TYR A 12 2.08 -18.78 3.78
C TYR A 12 1.64 -19.01 2.34
N PHE A 13 2.47 -19.66 1.53
CA PHE A 13 2.07 -20.06 0.17
C PHE A 13 0.94 -21.08 0.20
N GLU A 14 1.03 -22.08 1.08
CA GLU A 14 -0.03 -23.08 1.21
C GLU A 14 -1.37 -22.47 1.61
N LYS A 15 -1.37 -21.48 2.51
CA LYS A 15 -2.57 -20.70 2.86
C LYS A 15 -3.07 -19.87 1.68
N ALA A 16 -2.18 -19.22 0.93
CA ALA A 16 -2.53 -18.44 -0.26
C ALA A 16 -3.32 -19.30 -1.27
N VAL A 17 -2.84 -20.51 -1.57
CA VAL A 17 -3.56 -21.39 -2.50
C VAL A 17 -4.77 -22.07 -1.87
N ARG A 18 -4.73 -22.47 -0.60
CA ARG A 18 -5.82 -23.20 0.07
C ARG A 18 -7.01 -22.31 0.41
N TYR A 19 -6.78 -21.06 0.78
CA TYR A 19 -7.83 -20.13 1.22
C TYR A 19 -8.03 -18.96 0.25
N ASN A 20 -7.41 -19.04 -0.94
CA ASN A 20 -7.44 -18.00 -1.97
C ASN A 20 -7.00 -16.63 -1.40
N GLU A 21 -5.95 -16.63 -0.58
CA GLU A 21 -5.51 -15.46 0.20
C GLU A 21 -4.49 -14.60 -0.55
N ILE A 22 -4.67 -13.30 -0.46
CA ILE A 22 -3.70 -12.26 -0.81
C ILE A 22 -3.33 -11.52 0.47
N TYR A 23 -2.04 -11.59 0.82
CA TYR A 23 -1.48 -10.89 1.96
C TYR A 23 -0.84 -9.56 1.54
N PHE A 24 -1.18 -8.48 2.25
CA PHE A 24 -0.58 -7.16 2.10
C PHE A 24 0.48 -6.93 3.19
N ALA A 25 1.73 -6.88 2.78
CA ALA A 25 2.90 -6.73 3.62
C ALA A 25 3.10 -5.26 4.06
N ALA A 26 3.54 -5.07 5.30
CA ALA A 26 4.08 -3.81 5.80
C ALA A 26 5.53 -3.61 5.34
N ASN A 27 6.04 -2.37 5.42
CA ASN A 27 7.43 -2.02 5.05
C ASN A 27 8.48 -3.02 5.58
N HIS A 28 8.44 -3.35 6.88
CA HIS A 28 9.44 -4.23 7.51
C HIS A 28 9.38 -5.71 7.08
N GLU A 29 8.37 -6.09 6.29
CA GLU A 29 8.19 -7.44 5.74
C GLU A 29 8.59 -7.51 4.25
N LEU A 30 8.93 -6.38 3.62
CA LEU A 30 9.32 -6.30 2.23
C LEU A 30 10.82 -6.56 2.06
N ASN A 31 11.19 -7.08 0.89
CA ASN A 31 12.59 -7.40 0.58
C ASN A 31 13.43 -6.14 0.29
N ASP A 32 12.82 -5.09 -0.26
CA ASP A 32 13.48 -3.78 -0.41
C ASP A 32 13.23 -2.95 0.86
N PRO A 33 14.26 -2.62 1.66
CA PRO A 33 14.09 -1.80 2.86
C PRO A 33 13.61 -0.36 2.56
N ASN A 34 13.70 0.09 1.32
CA ASN A 34 13.22 1.40 0.87
C ASN A 34 11.81 1.37 0.25
N ASP A 35 11.17 0.19 0.16
CA ASP A 35 9.78 0.11 -0.27
C ASP A 35 8.84 0.63 0.82
N LEU A 36 7.79 1.38 0.44
CA LEU A 36 6.88 2.07 1.38
C LEU A 36 7.60 2.98 2.41
N LYS A 37 8.77 3.51 2.04
CA LYS A 37 9.52 4.50 2.81
C LYS A 37 9.68 5.78 1.99
N ALA A 38 9.48 6.93 2.62
CA ALA A 38 9.61 8.25 2.00
C ALA A 38 9.96 9.31 3.05
N SER A 39 10.26 10.52 2.59
CA SER A 39 10.37 11.71 3.42
C SER A 39 9.23 12.66 3.10
N TYR A 40 8.40 12.93 4.08
CA TYR A 40 7.44 14.02 4.02
C TYR A 40 8.18 15.36 4.15
N TYR A 41 7.74 16.39 3.44
CA TYR A 41 8.30 17.73 3.53
C TYR A 41 7.19 18.79 3.45
N PHE A 42 7.43 19.94 4.06
CA PHE A 42 6.55 21.09 3.90
C PHE A 42 6.93 21.88 2.67
N GLU A 43 5.94 22.14 1.83
CA GLU A 43 6.08 22.96 0.63
C GLU A 43 6.17 24.44 0.99
N ASP A 44 6.94 25.20 0.20
CA ASP A 44 6.95 26.66 0.21
C ASP A 44 5.74 27.18 -0.60
N ASP A 45 4.53 26.99 -0.04
CA ASP A 45 3.25 27.29 -0.70
C ASP A 45 2.24 27.92 0.27
N ILE A 46 2.13 29.24 0.17
CA ILE A 46 1.24 30.10 0.97
C ILE A 46 -0.24 29.74 0.76
N GLU A 47 -0.64 29.37 -0.46
CA GLU A 47 -2.05 29.05 -0.75
C GLU A 47 -2.45 27.73 -0.09
N LEU A 48 -1.56 26.73 -0.07
CA LEU A 48 -1.83 25.48 0.63
C LEU A 48 -1.95 25.67 2.15
N TRP A 49 -1.20 26.59 2.76
CA TRP A 49 -1.40 26.98 4.16
C TRP A 49 -2.78 27.58 4.42
N LYS A 50 -3.23 28.48 3.54
CA LYS A 50 -4.57 29.07 3.62
C LYS A 50 -5.67 28.01 3.51
N TYR A 51 -5.53 27.06 2.58
CA TYR A 51 -6.46 25.93 2.45
C TYR A 51 -6.44 25.02 3.67
N LEU A 52 -5.27 24.74 4.24
CA LEU A 52 -5.13 23.92 5.43
C LEU A 52 -5.88 24.53 6.63
N LEU A 53 -5.65 25.82 6.91
CA LEU A 53 -6.31 26.51 8.02
C LEU A 53 -7.83 26.67 7.83
N SER A 54 -8.29 26.64 6.58
CA SER A 54 -9.71 26.71 6.22
C SER A 54 -10.36 25.33 6.06
N SER A 55 -9.62 24.25 6.34
CA SER A 55 -10.13 22.88 6.17
C SER A 55 -11.22 22.56 7.19
N GLU A 56 -12.14 21.66 6.81
CA GLU A 56 -13.23 21.25 7.69
C GLU A 56 -12.70 20.68 9.01
N PRO A 57 -13.17 21.17 10.17
CA PRO A 57 -12.70 20.68 11.46
C PRO A 57 -13.36 19.34 11.80
N ILE A 58 -12.66 18.48 12.54
CA ILE A 58 -13.21 17.19 12.97
C ILE A 58 -14.39 17.33 13.94
N SER A 59 -14.46 18.46 14.65
CA SER A 59 -15.61 18.86 15.47
C SER A 59 -15.54 20.35 15.78
N PRO A 60 -16.61 20.99 16.30
CA PRO A 60 -16.60 22.41 16.64
C PRO A 60 -15.45 22.84 17.57
N ALA A 61 -15.05 21.98 18.51
CA ALA A 61 -13.93 22.23 19.44
C ALA A 61 -12.55 22.25 18.76
N TRP A 62 -12.44 21.71 17.54
CA TRP A 62 -11.22 21.69 16.73
C TRP A 62 -11.27 22.71 15.59
N ASN A 63 -12.19 23.68 15.65
CA ASN A 63 -12.31 24.69 14.61
C ASN A 63 -11.37 25.87 14.87
N ILE A 64 -10.25 25.90 14.15
CA ILE A 64 -9.25 26.97 14.28
C ILE A 64 -9.77 28.36 13.89
N LEU A 65 -10.80 28.43 13.02
CA LEU A 65 -11.43 29.68 12.58
C LEU A 65 -12.17 30.40 13.71
N LEU A 66 -12.50 29.70 14.80
CA LEU A 66 -13.06 30.32 16.02
C LEU A 66 -12.02 31.12 16.81
N HIS A 67 -10.74 30.97 16.46
CA HIS A 67 -9.64 31.55 17.22
C HIS A 67 -8.81 32.54 16.41
N LEU A 68 -8.57 32.26 15.13
CA LEU A 68 -7.66 33.00 14.27
C LEU A 68 -8.36 33.57 13.04
N SER A 69 -7.86 34.72 12.56
CA SER A 69 -8.22 35.23 11.23
C SER A 69 -7.38 34.51 10.19
N CYS A 70 -7.86 33.37 9.69
CA CYS A 70 -7.10 32.53 8.75
C CYS A 70 -6.96 33.11 7.32
N ASN A 71 -7.41 34.36 7.10
CA ASN A 71 -7.13 35.14 5.90
C ASN A 71 -6.03 36.19 6.11
N ASP A 72 -5.43 36.26 7.31
CA ASP A 72 -4.31 37.15 7.61
C ASP A 72 -3.05 36.70 6.86
N GLU A 73 -2.60 37.54 5.91
CA GLU A 73 -1.43 37.25 5.08
C GLU A 73 -0.15 37.11 5.91
N GLU A 74 0.02 37.90 6.97
CA GLU A 74 1.21 37.84 7.82
C GLU A 74 1.24 36.51 8.57
N LEU A 75 0.10 36.05 9.09
CA LEU A 75 -0.02 34.74 9.74
C LEU A 75 0.42 33.61 8.79
N ILE A 76 -0.09 33.62 7.56
CA ILE A 76 0.15 32.57 6.57
C ILE A 76 1.63 32.59 6.12
N LEU A 77 2.17 33.77 5.82
CA LEU A 77 3.58 33.95 5.44
C LEU A 77 4.51 33.43 6.54
N ARG A 78 4.24 33.77 7.80
CA ARG A 78 5.07 33.33 8.93
C ARG A 78 4.96 31.83 9.17
N LEU A 79 3.78 31.23 9.04
CA LEU A 79 3.64 29.76 9.11
C LEU A 79 4.47 29.07 8.02
N ASN A 80 4.41 29.57 6.80
CA ASN A 80 5.21 29.05 5.70
C ASN A 80 6.72 29.12 6.00
N GLU A 81 7.22 30.27 6.46
CA GLU A 81 8.63 30.43 6.85
C GLU A 81 9.06 29.49 7.98
N ILE A 82 8.19 29.24 8.98
CA ILE A 82 8.49 28.36 10.12
C ILE A 82 8.73 26.92 9.65
N PHE A 83 8.04 26.48 8.59
CA PHE A 83 7.98 25.08 8.19
C PHE A 83 8.68 24.72 6.88
N LYS A 84 8.95 25.65 5.95
CA LYS A 84 9.34 25.38 4.54
C LYS A 84 10.59 24.54 4.25
N ASP A 85 11.32 24.07 5.26
CA ASP A 85 12.44 23.12 5.13
C ASP A 85 12.34 21.91 6.07
N VAL A 86 11.23 21.80 6.81
CA VAL A 86 11.01 20.72 7.76
C VAL A 86 10.68 19.44 6.99
N LYS A 87 11.36 18.35 7.36
CA LYS A 87 11.15 17.02 6.81
C LYS A 87 10.79 16.03 7.92
N ILE A 88 9.95 15.06 7.60
CA ILE A 88 9.48 14.02 8.52
C ILE A 88 9.67 12.65 7.84
N ASP A 89 10.40 11.73 8.48
CA ASP A 89 10.54 10.35 7.98
C ASP A 89 9.20 9.61 8.07
N SER A 90 8.80 8.90 7.01
CA SER A 90 7.50 8.26 6.94
C SER A 90 7.29 7.09 7.92
N LEU A 91 8.37 6.51 8.45
CA LEU A 91 8.31 5.34 9.33
C LEU A 91 8.52 5.74 10.80
N THR A 92 9.48 6.63 11.06
CA THR A 92 9.93 6.99 12.41
C THR A 92 9.57 8.40 12.84
N GLY A 93 9.21 9.28 11.90
CA GLY A 93 8.89 10.68 12.18
C GLY A 93 7.55 10.89 12.91
N SER A 94 7.42 12.07 13.53
CA SER A 94 6.20 12.52 14.22
C SER A 94 5.91 13.97 13.86
N VAL A 95 4.68 14.24 13.41
CA VAL A 95 4.19 15.62 13.21
C VAL A 95 4.16 16.39 14.52
N ARG A 96 3.79 15.73 15.62
CA ARG A 96 3.77 16.35 16.94
C ARG A 96 5.15 16.85 17.36
N GLU A 97 6.19 16.03 17.16
CA GLU A 97 7.57 16.45 17.47
C GLU A 97 8.02 17.60 16.54
N ALA A 98 7.70 17.52 15.24
CA ALA A 98 8.00 18.59 14.29
C ALA A 98 7.37 19.93 14.69
N VAL A 99 6.10 19.92 15.15
CA VAL A 99 5.41 21.12 15.64
C VAL A 99 5.96 21.58 16.99
N LYS A 100 6.26 20.65 17.91
CA LYS A 100 6.78 20.95 19.24
C LYS A 100 8.13 21.67 19.20
N ILE A 101 9.01 21.30 18.28
CA ILE A 101 10.29 22.01 18.07
C ILE A 101 10.06 23.49 17.73
N LYS A 102 8.92 23.82 17.11
CA LYS A 102 8.51 25.17 16.70
C LYS A 102 7.54 25.85 17.68
N GLU A 103 7.27 25.24 18.84
CA GLU A 103 6.19 25.66 19.75
C GLU A 103 6.32 27.12 20.20
N VAL A 104 7.54 27.59 20.49
CA VAL A 104 7.77 28.98 20.94
C VAL A 104 7.40 29.98 19.84
N GLU A 105 7.89 29.76 18.60
CA GLU A 105 7.61 30.64 17.46
C GLU A 105 6.11 30.65 17.12
N LEU A 106 5.47 29.48 17.15
CA LEU A 106 4.04 29.33 16.90
C LEU A 106 3.18 29.98 17.97
N LEU A 107 3.59 29.90 19.24
CA LEU A 107 2.85 30.52 20.34
C LEU A 107 2.86 32.04 20.20
N GLU A 108 4.04 32.63 19.92
CA GLU A 108 4.15 34.07 19.68
C GLU A 108 3.34 34.53 18.46
N LEU A 109 3.35 33.74 17.38
CA LEU A 109 2.60 34.03 16.17
C LEU A 109 1.09 34.00 16.43
N PHE A 110 0.58 32.90 17.02
CA PHE A 110 -0.84 32.76 17.27
C PHE A 110 -1.36 33.74 18.31
N GLU A 111 -0.63 34.02 19.39
CA GLU A 111 -1.05 35.02 20.39
C GLU A 111 -1.32 36.40 19.77
N ARG A 112 -0.55 36.78 18.73
CA ARG A 112 -0.74 38.04 17.98
C ARG A 112 -1.94 37.99 17.04
N SER A 113 -2.21 36.84 16.43
CA SER A 113 -3.28 36.66 15.44
C SER A 113 -4.63 36.21 16.03
N ILE A 114 -4.75 36.07 17.35
CA ILE A 114 -6.01 35.76 18.03
C ILE A 114 -7.06 36.85 17.79
N ILE A 115 -8.24 36.47 17.30
CA ILE A 115 -9.39 37.39 17.13
C ILE A 115 -10.00 37.73 18.50
N GLU A 116 -10.27 39.01 18.71
CA GLU A 116 -10.94 39.56 19.89
C GLU A 116 -12.48 39.44 19.78
N HIS A 117 -13.00 38.22 19.92
CA HIS A 117 -14.43 37.97 20.08
C HIS A 117 -14.71 37.09 21.32
N SER A 118 -15.91 37.21 21.88
CA SER A 118 -16.42 36.28 22.90
C SER A 118 -16.45 34.86 22.32
N ALA A 119 -15.87 33.90 23.03
CA ALA A 119 -15.84 32.51 22.58
C ALA A 119 -17.28 32.00 22.33
N PRO A 120 -17.57 31.36 21.20
CA PRO A 120 -18.88 30.74 21.00
C PRO A 120 -19.11 29.69 22.10
N PRO A 121 -20.32 29.55 22.65
CA PRO A 121 -20.62 28.64 23.77
C PRO A 121 -20.27 27.17 23.48
N ASP A 122 -20.28 26.76 22.20
CA ASP A 122 -19.98 25.39 21.76
C ASP A 122 -18.51 25.14 21.41
N SER A 123 -17.62 26.12 21.62
CA SER A 123 -16.17 25.98 21.33
C SER A 123 -15.41 25.13 22.34
N GLY A 124 -16.04 24.78 23.48
CA GLY A 124 -15.36 24.11 24.61
C GLY A 124 -14.34 24.99 25.34
N VAL A 125 -14.17 26.25 24.93
CA VAL A 125 -13.28 27.23 25.56
C VAL A 125 -14.05 27.99 26.63
N ALA A 126 -13.54 28.00 27.86
CA ALA A 126 -14.11 28.82 28.93
C ALA A 126 -14.12 30.31 28.53
N GLU A 127 -15.19 31.04 28.84
CA GLU A 127 -15.30 32.48 28.56
C GLU A 127 -14.12 33.31 29.13
N SER A 128 -13.37 32.77 30.09
CA SER A 128 -12.20 33.36 30.74
C SER A 128 -10.83 32.91 30.20
N ALA A 129 -10.76 32.20 29.07
CA ALA A 129 -9.48 31.70 28.55
C ALA A 129 -8.57 32.83 28.06
N SER A 130 -7.29 32.80 28.48
CA SER A 130 -6.31 33.82 28.06
C SER A 130 -5.96 33.68 26.56
N LYS A 131 -5.44 34.77 25.93
CA LYS A 131 -4.93 34.70 24.55
C LYS A 131 -3.89 33.58 24.38
N LYS A 132 -3.06 33.37 25.41
CA LYS A 132 -2.05 32.31 25.47
C LYS A 132 -2.65 30.91 25.47
N ASP A 133 -3.73 30.68 26.22
CA ASP A 133 -4.39 29.37 26.24
C ASP A 133 -5.06 29.06 24.91
N ARG A 134 -5.68 30.08 24.29
CA ARG A 134 -6.24 29.95 22.93
C ARG A 134 -5.16 29.70 21.88
N ALA A 135 -4.02 30.35 21.98
CA ALA A 135 -2.88 30.11 21.09
C ALA A 135 -2.34 28.68 21.21
N ARG A 136 -2.22 28.14 22.43
CA ARG A 136 -1.86 26.73 22.65
C ARG A 136 -2.88 25.76 22.04
N LEU A 137 -4.17 26.07 22.15
CA LEU A 137 -5.21 25.29 21.48
C LEU A 137 -5.05 25.34 19.95
N CYS A 138 -4.72 26.51 19.38
CA CYS A 138 -4.44 26.63 17.94
C CYS A 138 -3.24 25.78 17.50
N ILE A 139 -2.19 25.67 18.33
CA ILE A 139 -1.05 24.75 18.05
C ILE A 139 -1.54 23.31 18.01
N LEU A 140 -2.37 22.89 18.97
CA LEU A 140 -2.93 21.54 18.99
C LEU A 140 -3.80 21.26 17.75
N ILE A 141 -4.67 22.20 17.37
CA ILE A 141 -5.52 22.08 16.19
C ILE A 141 -4.67 22.07 14.91
N LEU A 142 -3.66 22.94 14.81
CA LEU A 142 -2.73 22.93 13.68
C LEU A 142 -2.02 21.57 13.55
N THR A 143 -1.61 20.99 14.68
CA THR A 143 -0.95 19.67 14.70
C THR A 143 -1.88 18.59 14.14
N GLU A 144 -3.19 18.64 14.45
CA GLU A 144 -4.20 17.74 13.89
C GLU A 144 -4.36 17.93 12.38
N LEU A 145 -4.49 19.19 11.93
CA LEU A 145 -4.62 19.52 10.51
C LEU A 145 -3.44 18.97 9.70
N ILE A 146 -2.21 19.16 10.19
CA ILE A 146 -0.99 18.64 9.55
C ILE A 146 -0.97 17.10 9.62
N ALA A 147 -1.43 16.50 10.72
CA ALA A 147 -1.43 15.04 10.90
C ALA A 147 -2.28 14.31 9.84
N ARG A 148 -3.26 14.98 9.22
CA ARG A 148 -4.04 14.45 8.09
C ARG A 148 -3.19 14.05 6.89
N ALA A 149 -2.01 14.65 6.71
CA ALA A 149 -1.09 14.27 5.63
C ALA A 149 -0.46 12.88 5.84
N ILE A 150 -0.30 12.47 7.10
CA ILE A 150 0.50 11.31 7.50
C ILE A 150 -0.29 10.26 8.28
N ASN A 151 -1.60 10.42 8.39
CA ASN A 151 -2.45 9.51 9.15
C ASN A 151 -2.69 8.17 8.43
N HIS A 152 -2.07 7.94 7.29
CA HIS A 152 -2.26 6.73 6.49
C HIS A 152 -1.10 5.75 6.66
N GLN A 153 -1.42 4.54 7.13
CA GLN A 153 -0.51 3.40 7.09
C GLN A 153 -0.80 2.55 5.84
N PHE A 154 0.23 2.35 5.02
CA PHE A 154 0.15 1.56 3.80
C PHE A 154 0.65 0.14 4.00
N TYR A 155 -0.07 -0.80 3.40
CA TYR A 155 0.37 -2.18 3.19
C TYR A 155 0.27 -2.49 1.71
N SER A 156 1.18 -3.30 1.20
CA SER A 156 1.27 -3.56 -0.23
C SER A 156 1.37 -5.04 -0.56
N VAL A 157 0.90 -5.38 -1.75
CA VAL A 157 1.17 -6.67 -2.37
C VAL A 157 1.68 -6.46 -3.77
N SER A 158 2.76 -7.17 -4.09
CA SER A 158 3.47 -7.08 -5.36
C SER A 158 3.21 -8.30 -6.23
N PHE A 159 3.13 -8.03 -7.53
CA PHE A 159 3.08 -8.98 -8.64
C PHE A 159 4.13 -8.57 -9.66
N SER A 160 4.53 -9.51 -10.52
CA SER A 160 5.43 -9.29 -11.64
C SER A 160 4.68 -9.46 -12.96
N LYS A 161 5.16 -8.75 -13.98
CA LYS A 161 4.79 -8.99 -15.38
C LYS A 161 5.57 -10.15 -16.00
N ASN A 162 6.62 -10.63 -15.35
CA ASN A 162 7.51 -11.67 -15.87
C ASN A 162 7.42 -12.92 -14.99
N ALA A 163 7.27 -14.09 -15.61
CA ALA A 163 7.15 -15.36 -14.89
C ALA A 163 8.47 -16.15 -14.81
N LEU A 164 9.40 -15.87 -15.72
CA LEU A 164 10.62 -16.66 -15.93
C LEU A 164 11.91 -15.89 -15.60
N ASP A 165 11.82 -14.69 -15.01
CA ASP A 165 13.00 -13.91 -14.63
C ASP A 165 13.82 -14.63 -13.55
N SER A 166 15.09 -14.94 -13.85
CA SER A 166 15.94 -15.74 -12.99
C SER A 166 16.27 -15.06 -11.66
N MET A 167 16.38 -13.73 -11.64
CA MET A 167 16.63 -12.98 -10.40
C MET A 167 15.40 -13.01 -9.49
N MET A 168 14.20 -12.92 -10.06
CA MET A 168 12.95 -13.13 -9.33
C MET A 168 12.86 -14.52 -8.72
N TRP A 169 13.20 -15.55 -9.48
CA TRP A 169 13.24 -16.93 -8.98
C TRP A 169 14.26 -17.12 -7.84
N ALA A 170 15.42 -16.47 -7.94
CA ALA A 170 16.44 -16.52 -6.90
C ALA A 170 15.98 -15.85 -5.59
N HIS A 171 15.44 -14.63 -5.68
CA HIS A 171 15.09 -13.81 -4.51
C HIS A 171 13.73 -14.17 -3.87
N TYR A 172 12.72 -14.45 -4.70
CA TYR A 172 11.32 -14.55 -4.27
C TYR A 172 10.77 -15.97 -4.28
N ALA A 173 11.37 -16.90 -5.04
CA ALA A 173 10.99 -18.32 -5.09
C ALA A 173 12.07 -19.24 -4.50
N ASP A 174 12.67 -18.80 -3.39
CA ASP A 174 13.57 -19.59 -2.53
C ASP A 174 14.71 -20.29 -3.30
N GLY A 175 15.40 -19.55 -4.19
CA GLY A 175 16.49 -20.11 -4.98
C GLY A 175 16.05 -21.28 -5.87
N PHE A 176 14.98 -21.06 -6.64
CA PHE A 176 14.42 -22.03 -7.61
C PHE A 176 13.66 -23.23 -7.01
N LYS A 177 13.31 -23.17 -5.72
CA LYS A 177 12.52 -24.21 -5.01
C LYS A 177 11.04 -23.86 -4.85
N GLY A 178 10.69 -22.60 -5.09
CA GLY A 178 9.35 -22.07 -4.93
C GLY A 178 8.44 -22.28 -6.14
N CYS A 179 7.38 -21.48 -6.17
CA CYS A 179 6.37 -21.50 -7.23
C CYS A 179 6.05 -20.08 -7.69
N VAL A 180 5.49 -19.96 -8.88
CA VAL A 180 4.85 -18.75 -9.38
C VAL A 180 3.38 -19.05 -9.60
N VAL A 181 2.52 -18.29 -8.93
CA VAL A 181 1.07 -18.34 -9.17
C VAL A 181 0.74 -17.38 -10.29
N ILE A 182 -0.01 -17.88 -11.27
CA ILE A 182 -0.53 -17.10 -12.39
C ILE A 182 -1.94 -16.69 -12.01
N TYR A 183 -2.15 -15.40 -11.83
CA TYR A 183 -3.47 -14.83 -11.67
C TYR A 183 -3.94 -14.30 -13.02
N GLY A 184 -5.20 -14.57 -13.36
CA GLY A 184 -5.75 -14.19 -14.65
C GLY A 184 -7.22 -13.83 -14.59
N GLY A 185 -7.63 -13.04 -15.59
CA GLY A 185 -9.01 -12.59 -15.81
C GLY A 185 -9.38 -11.33 -15.05
N LEU A 186 -9.21 -10.19 -15.70
CA LEU A 186 -10.19 -9.10 -15.85
C LEU A 186 -9.57 -8.04 -16.79
N ASP A 187 -10.40 -7.41 -17.60
CA ASP A 187 -10.04 -6.41 -18.61
C ASP A 187 -9.66 -5.04 -18.03
N GLY A 188 -9.02 -4.99 -16.85
CA GLY A 188 -8.77 -3.73 -16.16
C GLY A 188 -7.65 -3.77 -15.13
N PRO A 189 -7.23 -2.59 -14.66
CA PRO A 189 -6.17 -2.42 -13.68
C PRO A 189 -6.66 -2.70 -12.25
N GLU A 190 -7.64 -3.57 -12.01
CA GLU A 190 -8.24 -3.77 -10.68
C GLU A 190 -8.52 -5.24 -10.38
N ILE A 191 -8.37 -5.62 -9.11
CA ILE A 191 -8.65 -6.98 -8.60
C ILE A 191 -9.75 -6.90 -7.54
N LYS A 192 -10.80 -7.71 -7.71
CA LYS A 192 -11.91 -7.81 -6.76
C LYS A 192 -11.54 -8.75 -5.61
N LEU A 193 -11.50 -8.20 -4.40
CA LEU A 193 -11.12 -8.94 -3.20
C LEU A 193 -12.19 -8.83 -2.11
N ARG A 194 -12.27 -9.85 -1.27
CA ARG A 194 -13.24 -9.97 -0.17
C ARG A 194 -12.50 -9.93 1.16
N HIS A 195 -13.05 -9.29 2.18
CA HIS A 195 -12.50 -9.32 3.55
C HIS A 195 -12.66 -10.69 4.23
N HIS A 196 -13.64 -11.48 3.78
CA HIS A 196 -13.88 -12.82 4.31
C HIS A 196 -14.19 -13.78 3.16
N LEU A 197 -13.72 -15.03 3.26
CA LEU A 197 -13.90 -16.06 2.24
C LEU A 197 -15.38 -16.28 1.85
N MET A 198 -16.28 -16.20 2.83
CA MET A 198 -17.72 -16.40 2.65
C MET A 198 -18.50 -15.11 2.33
N SER A 199 -17.82 -13.96 2.18
CA SER A 199 -18.50 -12.70 1.88
C SER A 199 -18.95 -12.66 0.43
N ASP A 200 -20.17 -12.22 0.15
CA ASP A 200 -20.63 -11.94 -1.22
C ASP A 200 -20.20 -10.54 -1.69
N THR A 201 -19.79 -9.68 -0.76
CA THR A 201 -19.29 -8.34 -1.07
C THR A 201 -17.80 -8.38 -1.37
N TYR A 202 -17.41 -7.58 -2.36
CA TYR A 202 -16.02 -7.37 -2.74
C TYR A 202 -15.72 -5.89 -2.88
N GLU A 203 -14.45 -5.55 -2.70
CA GLU A 203 -13.87 -4.25 -3.01
C GLU A 203 -12.93 -4.40 -4.20
N ALA A 204 -12.87 -3.37 -5.04
CA ALA A 204 -11.94 -3.32 -6.16
C ALA A 204 -10.62 -2.67 -5.71
N TYR A 205 -9.53 -3.39 -5.91
CA TYR A 205 -8.18 -2.95 -5.57
C TYR A 205 -7.41 -2.64 -6.85
N PRO A 206 -7.00 -1.38 -7.08
CA PRO A 206 -6.27 -1.03 -8.28
C PRO A 206 -4.84 -1.57 -8.24
N LEU A 207 -4.49 -2.28 -9.30
CA LEU A 207 -3.17 -2.73 -9.66
C LEU A 207 -2.47 -1.65 -10.47
N ARG A 208 -1.38 -1.13 -9.91
CA ARG A 208 -0.66 0.04 -10.45
C ARG A 208 0.78 -0.32 -10.76
N GLU A 209 1.31 0.28 -11.82
CA GLU A 209 2.70 0.06 -12.21
C GLU A 209 3.67 0.78 -11.28
N VAL A 210 4.73 0.09 -10.88
CA VAL A 210 5.85 0.71 -10.17
C VAL A 210 6.78 1.37 -11.18
N LYS A 211 7.09 2.65 -10.96
CA LYS A 211 8.07 3.42 -11.72
C LYS A 211 9.45 3.24 -11.11
N TYR A 212 10.44 2.99 -11.96
CA TYR A 212 11.82 2.81 -11.55
C TYR A 212 12.61 4.11 -11.73
N ILE A 213 12.80 4.85 -10.63
CA ILE A 213 13.40 6.18 -10.63
C ILE A 213 14.45 6.23 -9.50
N ASP A 214 15.67 6.60 -9.86
CA ASP A 214 16.80 6.72 -8.94
C ASP A 214 16.79 8.11 -8.28
N SER A 215 15.80 8.34 -7.41
CA SER A 215 15.66 9.59 -6.65
C SER A 215 15.00 9.34 -5.30
N ASP A 216 15.13 10.32 -4.41
CA ASP A 216 14.44 10.32 -3.13
C ASP A 216 12.92 10.38 -3.33
N LYS A 217 12.20 9.66 -2.46
CA LYS A 217 10.73 9.69 -2.42
C LYS A 217 10.31 10.82 -1.49
N LEU A 218 9.86 11.93 -2.08
CA LEU A 218 9.38 13.10 -1.34
C LEU A 218 7.86 13.15 -1.38
N ILE A 219 7.24 13.43 -0.23
CA ILE A 219 5.78 13.57 -0.10
C ILE A 219 5.44 14.97 0.42
N PRO A 220 4.66 15.77 -0.35
CA PRO A 220 4.21 17.09 0.07
C PRO A 220 3.19 17.00 1.21
N ILE A 221 3.47 17.63 2.36
CA ILE A 221 2.62 17.58 3.56
C ILE A 221 1.33 18.38 3.36
N LEU A 222 1.44 19.63 2.90
CA LEU A 222 0.29 20.53 2.81
C LEU A 222 -0.69 20.05 1.74
N GLU A 223 -0.18 19.59 0.60
CA GLU A 223 -1.00 18.99 -0.45
C GLU A 223 -1.68 17.71 0.06
N CYS A 224 -0.99 16.85 0.81
CA CYS A 224 -1.60 15.64 1.34
C CYS A 224 -2.65 15.93 2.42
N ALA A 225 -2.41 16.90 3.31
CA ALA A 225 -3.37 17.27 4.34
C ALA A 225 -4.67 17.87 3.75
N THR A 226 -4.58 18.53 2.59
CA THR A 226 -5.71 19.24 1.96
C THR A 226 -6.41 18.43 0.87
N LYS A 227 -5.67 17.61 0.10
CA LYS A 227 -6.18 16.86 -1.06
C LYS A 227 -6.16 15.34 -0.87
N GLY A 228 -5.63 14.84 0.25
CA GLY A 228 -5.58 13.43 0.60
C GLY A 228 -4.34 12.68 0.10
N LYS A 229 -4.40 11.34 0.15
CA LYS A 229 -3.23 10.45 0.05
C LYS A 229 -2.69 10.13 -1.34
N ALA A 230 -3.18 10.78 -2.40
CA ALA A 230 -2.80 10.45 -3.78
C ALA A 230 -1.28 10.58 -4.02
N LYS A 231 -0.64 11.60 -3.43
CA LYS A 231 0.81 11.80 -3.52
C LYS A 231 1.62 10.78 -2.70
N VAL A 232 1.06 10.30 -1.59
CA VAL A 232 1.66 9.18 -0.84
C VAL A 232 1.68 7.92 -1.70
N GLU A 233 0.56 7.60 -2.35
CA GLU A 233 0.46 6.46 -3.27
C GLU A 233 1.43 6.58 -4.45
N GLU A 234 1.56 7.77 -5.04
CA GLU A 234 2.51 8.03 -6.12
C GLU A 234 3.96 7.77 -5.67
N ALA A 235 4.35 8.29 -4.51
CA ALA A 235 5.68 8.07 -3.94
C ALA A 235 5.97 6.60 -3.63
N PHE A 236 4.96 5.84 -3.18
CA PHE A 236 5.08 4.41 -2.89
C PHE A 236 4.99 3.50 -4.13
N LEU A 237 4.69 4.07 -5.30
CA LEU A 237 4.83 3.44 -6.61
C LEU A 237 6.16 3.78 -7.28
N GLN A 238 7.14 4.29 -6.54
CA GLN A 238 8.51 4.47 -7.00
C GLN A 238 9.43 3.40 -6.39
N LYS A 239 10.40 2.94 -7.17
CA LYS A 239 11.48 2.06 -6.69
C LYS A 239 12.79 2.40 -7.39
N ASN A 240 13.92 2.04 -6.78
CA ASN A 240 15.22 2.21 -7.43
C ASN A 240 15.34 1.28 -8.66
N SER A 241 16.05 1.74 -9.69
CA SER A 241 16.26 1.03 -10.96
C SER A 241 16.99 -0.31 -10.79
N PHE A 242 17.71 -0.53 -9.70
CA PHE A 242 18.28 -1.82 -9.32
C PHE A 242 17.23 -2.96 -9.29
N TRP A 243 15.98 -2.63 -8.97
CA TRP A 243 14.86 -3.58 -8.90
C TRP A 243 14.03 -3.66 -10.19
N LYS A 244 14.48 -3.04 -11.30
CA LYS A 244 13.73 -2.96 -12.56
C LYS A 244 13.39 -4.33 -13.15
N TYR A 245 14.21 -5.35 -12.88
CA TYR A 245 13.98 -6.73 -13.34
C TYR A 245 12.65 -7.31 -12.82
N GLU A 246 12.12 -6.78 -11.71
CA GLU A 246 10.87 -7.28 -11.12
C GLU A 246 9.65 -7.02 -12.01
N GLY A 247 9.69 -5.99 -12.88
CA GLY A 247 8.55 -5.61 -13.72
C GLY A 247 7.26 -5.46 -12.91
N GLU A 248 7.35 -4.72 -11.80
CA GLU A 248 6.41 -4.81 -10.68
C GLU A 248 5.08 -4.10 -10.95
N LEU A 249 4.02 -4.76 -10.49
CA LEU A 249 2.66 -4.25 -10.33
C LEU A 249 2.28 -4.35 -8.86
N ARG A 250 1.73 -3.27 -8.28
CA ARG A 250 1.47 -3.17 -6.85
C ARG A 250 0.01 -2.80 -6.57
N MET A 251 -0.55 -3.39 -5.52
CA MET A 251 -1.80 -2.93 -4.92
C MET A 251 -1.55 -2.49 -3.48
N PHE A 252 -2.37 -1.56 -3.01
CA PHE A 252 -2.32 -1.07 -1.64
C PHE A 252 -3.62 -1.39 -0.89
N THR A 253 -3.48 -1.62 0.40
CA THR A 253 -4.53 -1.37 1.37
C THR A 253 -4.03 -0.34 2.37
N THR A 254 -4.92 0.52 2.83
CA THR A 254 -4.59 1.63 3.72
C THR A 254 -5.40 1.56 4.98
N GLN A 255 -4.79 1.96 6.08
CA GLN A 255 -5.49 2.26 7.31
C GLN A 255 -5.27 3.70 7.68
N GLU A 256 -6.33 4.33 8.17
CA GLU A 256 -6.30 5.72 8.61
C GLU A 256 -6.26 5.73 10.14
N GLY A 257 -5.38 6.56 10.68
CA GLY A 257 -5.27 6.88 12.08
C GLY A 257 -6.11 8.10 12.42
N GLU A 258 -6.55 8.15 13.66
CA GLU A 258 -7.26 9.27 14.24
C GLU A 258 -6.29 10.44 14.48
N THR A 259 -6.43 11.52 13.71
CA THR A 259 -5.51 12.66 13.69
C THR A 259 -5.46 13.42 15.02
N HIS A 260 -6.58 13.51 15.74
CA HIS A 260 -6.61 14.14 17.06
C HIS A 260 -5.78 13.38 18.10
N TYR A 261 -5.73 12.05 18.05
CA TYR A 261 -4.84 11.27 18.90
C TYR A 261 -3.38 11.48 18.50
N MET A 262 -3.08 11.56 17.21
CA MET A 262 -1.72 11.86 16.72
C MET A 262 -1.23 13.25 17.15
N ALA A 263 -2.14 14.23 17.22
CA ALA A 263 -1.84 15.56 17.72
C ALA A 263 -1.56 15.56 19.24
N ALA A 264 -2.32 14.77 20.01
CA ALA A 264 -2.21 14.72 21.46
C ALA A 264 -1.12 13.77 21.97
N SER A 265 -0.77 12.73 21.22
CA SER A 265 0.08 11.62 21.67
C SER A 265 0.89 10.99 20.55
N ASP A 266 2.12 10.56 20.88
CA ASP A 266 2.98 9.78 19.98
C ASP A 266 2.67 8.26 20.02
N ILE A 267 1.64 7.84 20.76
CA ILE A 267 1.26 6.42 20.84
C ILE A 267 0.67 5.97 19.49
N LYS A 268 1.45 5.16 18.77
CA LYS A 268 0.95 4.46 17.57
C LYS A 268 0.04 3.31 18.00
N LEU A 269 -1.27 3.49 17.81
CA LEU A 269 -2.24 2.41 18.01
C LEU A 269 -1.93 1.24 17.06
N LYS A 270 -1.83 0.03 17.61
CA LYS A 270 -1.68 -1.17 16.79
C LYS A 270 -3.01 -1.48 16.11
N SER A 271 -2.93 -1.67 14.79
CA SER A 271 -4.09 -2.01 14.00
C SER A 271 -4.61 -3.42 14.29
N PRO A 272 -5.94 -3.60 14.46
CA PRO A 272 -6.58 -4.90 14.40
C PRO A 272 -6.95 -5.32 12.96
N ARG A 273 -6.70 -4.50 11.94
CA ARG A 273 -7.23 -4.71 10.58
C ARG A 273 -6.62 -5.95 9.93
N GLN A 274 -7.48 -6.70 9.24
CA GLN A 274 -7.05 -7.84 8.45
C GLN A 274 -6.24 -7.36 7.24
N ARG A 275 -5.01 -7.87 7.13
CA ARG A 275 -4.09 -7.66 6.00
C ARG A 275 -4.16 -8.80 4.98
N ILE A 276 -5.12 -9.69 5.18
CA ILE A 276 -5.41 -10.85 4.35
C ILE A 276 -6.75 -10.57 3.70
N MET A 277 -6.77 -10.65 2.38
CA MET A 277 -7.97 -10.55 1.56
C MET A 277 -8.13 -11.82 0.74
N HIS A 278 -9.35 -12.12 0.31
CA HIS A 278 -9.65 -13.34 -0.45
C HIS A 278 -10.05 -13.02 -1.89
N HIS A 279 -9.46 -13.72 -2.85
CA HIS A 279 -9.84 -13.66 -4.25
C HIS A 279 -10.80 -14.80 -4.61
N GLY A 280 -11.48 -14.70 -5.76
CA GLY A 280 -12.32 -15.79 -6.27
C GLY A 280 -11.49 -17.01 -6.67
N THR A 281 -12.04 -18.21 -6.50
CA THR A 281 -11.31 -19.48 -6.73
C THR A 281 -10.74 -19.62 -8.16
N ASN A 282 -11.47 -19.14 -9.17
CA ASN A 282 -11.04 -19.20 -10.56
C ASN A 282 -9.99 -18.15 -10.93
N PHE A 283 -9.64 -17.25 -10.01
CA PHE A 283 -8.67 -16.18 -10.26
C PHE A 283 -7.24 -16.72 -10.44
N ILE A 284 -6.89 -17.83 -9.79
CA ILE A 284 -5.64 -18.55 -10.07
C ILE A 284 -5.83 -19.31 -11.38
N THR A 285 -5.30 -18.80 -12.49
CA THR A 285 -5.40 -19.47 -13.79
C THR A 285 -4.38 -20.57 -13.98
N GLY A 286 -3.28 -20.55 -13.20
CA GLY A 286 -2.30 -21.61 -13.22
C GLY A 286 -1.17 -21.43 -12.22
N ILE A 287 -0.25 -22.38 -12.23
CA ILE A 287 0.93 -22.43 -11.37
C ILE A 287 2.14 -22.90 -12.15
N ILE A 288 3.29 -22.28 -11.88
CA ILE A 288 4.59 -22.65 -12.42
C ILE A 288 5.47 -23.13 -11.28
N PHE A 289 5.93 -24.36 -11.37
CA PHE A 289 6.77 -25.01 -10.38
C PHE A 289 8.24 -24.79 -10.67
N GLY A 290 9.01 -24.48 -9.62
CA GLY A 290 10.44 -24.29 -9.70
C GLY A 290 11.19 -25.58 -10.07
N PRO A 291 12.37 -25.48 -10.70
CA PRO A 291 13.16 -26.64 -11.13
C PRO A 291 13.57 -27.62 -10.02
N ARG A 292 13.58 -27.17 -8.76
CA ARG A 292 14.06 -27.95 -7.61
C ARG A 292 12.95 -28.40 -6.66
N ILE A 293 11.70 -28.26 -7.07
CA ILE A 293 10.57 -28.66 -6.23
C ILE A 293 10.32 -30.17 -6.36
N GLU A 294 9.95 -30.81 -5.26
CA GLU A 294 9.65 -32.24 -5.26
C GLU A 294 8.28 -32.53 -5.90
N GLU A 295 8.18 -33.63 -6.65
CA GLU A 295 6.95 -34.02 -7.34
C GLU A 295 5.78 -34.25 -6.36
N SER A 296 6.06 -34.79 -5.18
CA SER A 296 5.08 -34.97 -4.10
C SER A 296 4.43 -33.65 -3.70
N TYR A 297 5.23 -32.59 -3.56
CA TYR A 297 4.75 -31.25 -3.23
C TYR A 297 4.00 -30.61 -4.39
N GLN A 298 4.45 -30.81 -5.65
CA GLN A 298 3.69 -30.37 -6.83
C GLN A 298 2.27 -30.94 -6.81
N ARG A 299 2.15 -32.26 -6.62
CA ARG A 299 0.84 -32.95 -6.58
C ARG A 299 -0.03 -32.46 -5.42
N TYR A 300 0.56 -32.18 -4.26
CA TYR A 300 -0.18 -31.60 -3.12
C TYR A 300 -0.76 -30.22 -3.46
N ILE A 301 0.02 -29.35 -4.10
CA ILE A 301 -0.45 -28.02 -4.49
C ILE A 301 -1.50 -28.11 -5.60
N GLU A 302 -1.29 -28.96 -6.61
CA GLU A 302 -2.29 -29.21 -7.66
C GLU A 302 -3.61 -29.71 -7.06
N ALA A 303 -3.56 -30.68 -6.14
CA ALA A 303 -4.74 -31.19 -5.45
C ALA A 303 -5.43 -30.11 -4.61
N THR A 304 -4.67 -29.22 -3.97
CA THR A 304 -5.21 -28.12 -3.18
C THR A 304 -5.98 -27.12 -4.06
N ILE A 305 -5.40 -26.69 -5.19
CA ILE A 305 -6.06 -25.77 -6.13
C ILE A 305 -7.29 -26.45 -6.77
N ALA A 306 -7.19 -27.72 -7.14
CA ALA A 306 -8.29 -28.47 -7.71
C ALA A 306 -9.45 -28.66 -6.72
N GLY A 307 -9.13 -28.95 -5.45
CA GLY A 307 -10.12 -29.09 -4.37
C GLY A 307 -10.87 -27.78 -4.09
N ASN A 308 -10.19 -26.64 -4.11
CA ASN A 308 -10.85 -25.35 -3.96
C ASN A 308 -11.89 -25.09 -5.06
N ARG A 309 -11.58 -25.48 -6.29
CA ARG A 309 -12.46 -25.31 -7.46
C ARG A 309 -13.74 -26.13 -7.39
N GLU A 310 -13.84 -27.12 -6.51
CA GLU A 310 -15.10 -27.84 -6.29
C GLU A 310 -16.23 -26.94 -5.77
N TYR A 311 -15.86 -25.87 -5.07
CA TYR A 311 -16.76 -24.88 -4.47
C TYR A 311 -16.91 -23.61 -5.32
N ALA A 312 -16.29 -23.55 -6.50
CA ALA A 312 -16.48 -22.45 -7.43
C ALA A 312 -17.81 -22.62 -8.19
N ASP A 313 -18.47 -21.49 -8.48
CA ASP A 313 -19.69 -21.47 -9.31
C ASP A 313 -19.44 -22.15 -10.67
N GLU A 314 -18.30 -21.83 -11.28
CA GLU A 314 -17.81 -22.48 -12.50
C GLU A 314 -16.57 -23.32 -12.18
N LYS A 315 -16.64 -24.62 -12.45
CA LYS A 315 -15.54 -25.57 -12.21
C LYS A 315 -14.56 -25.57 -13.37
N LEU A 316 -13.86 -24.46 -13.55
CA LEU A 316 -12.85 -24.34 -14.61
C LEU A 316 -11.64 -25.23 -14.31
N GLY A 317 -10.86 -25.58 -15.34
CA GLY A 317 -9.53 -26.17 -15.17
C GLY A 317 -8.44 -25.10 -15.03
N PHE A 318 -7.26 -25.47 -14.54
CA PHE A 318 -6.09 -24.57 -14.42
C PHE A 318 -4.85 -25.17 -15.07
N PHE A 319 -3.86 -24.33 -15.35
CA PHE A 319 -2.61 -24.78 -15.94
C PHE A 319 -1.56 -25.08 -14.87
N SER A 320 -0.79 -26.13 -15.09
CA SER A 320 0.35 -26.55 -14.28
C SER A 320 1.57 -26.64 -15.19
N PHE A 321 2.64 -25.95 -14.81
CA PHE A 321 3.87 -25.87 -15.58
C PHE A 321 5.05 -26.33 -14.73
N ASN A 322 5.93 -27.14 -15.32
CA ASN A 322 7.23 -27.47 -14.75
C ASN A 322 8.32 -26.69 -15.46
N THR A 323 9.38 -26.36 -14.74
CA THR A 323 10.53 -25.63 -15.29
C THR A 323 11.82 -26.39 -15.09
N VAL A 324 12.82 -26.02 -15.90
CA VAL A 324 14.21 -26.45 -15.77
C VAL A 324 15.11 -25.22 -15.71
N LEU A 325 16.26 -25.36 -15.05
CA LEU A 325 17.30 -24.35 -15.02
C LEU A 325 18.36 -24.71 -16.06
N GLU A 326 18.50 -23.89 -17.10
CA GLU A 326 19.53 -24.07 -18.13
C GLU A 326 20.93 -23.75 -17.56
N PRO A 327 22.04 -24.27 -18.16
CA PRO A 327 23.39 -24.07 -17.63
C PRO A 327 23.82 -22.61 -17.41
N HIS A 328 23.26 -21.68 -18.19
CA HIS A 328 23.49 -20.23 -18.05
C HIS A 328 22.52 -19.55 -17.08
N GLY A 329 21.81 -20.31 -16.25
CA GLY A 329 20.94 -19.80 -15.20
C GLY A 329 19.57 -19.29 -15.65
N LYS A 330 19.14 -19.57 -16.90
CA LYS A 330 17.80 -19.20 -17.39
C LYS A 330 16.77 -20.25 -17.00
N VAL A 331 15.61 -19.79 -16.54
CA VAL A 331 14.46 -20.66 -16.26
C VAL A 331 13.66 -20.85 -17.54
N LYS A 332 13.33 -22.11 -17.87
CA LYS A 332 12.53 -22.46 -19.04
C LYS A 332 11.46 -23.47 -18.68
N VAL A 333 10.27 -23.31 -19.26
CA VAL A 333 9.18 -24.30 -19.09
C VAL A 333 9.55 -25.59 -19.83
N SER A 334 9.54 -26.71 -19.11
CA SER A 334 9.85 -28.06 -19.61
C SER A 334 8.60 -28.90 -19.86
N ALA A 335 7.51 -28.65 -19.12
CA ALA A 335 6.23 -29.32 -19.32
C ALA A 335 5.06 -28.38 -19.04
N ALA A 336 3.97 -28.56 -19.77
CA ALA A 336 2.74 -27.81 -19.64
C ALA A 336 1.54 -28.75 -19.64
N THR A 337 0.68 -28.64 -18.62
CA THR A 337 -0.51 -29.47 -18.45
C THR A 337 -1.68 -28.60 -18.03
N LYS A 338 -2.89 -28.92 -18.50
CA LYS A 338 -4.14 -28.41 -17.91
C LYS A 338 -4.73 -29.48 -17.00
N ILE A 339 -4.92 -29.13 -15.74
CA ILE A 339 -5.68 -29.91 -14.77
C ILE A 339 -7.15 -29.58 -14.96
N ILE A 340 -7.97 -30.60 -15.19
CA ILE A 340 -9.36 -30.46 -15.68
C ILE A 340 -10.36 -30.61 -14.54
N ASP A 341 -10.03 -31.39 -13.51
CA ASP A 341 -10.94 -31.72 -12.41
C ASP A 341 -10.20 -32.02 -11.09
N ARG A 342 -10.98 -32.30 -10.03
CA ARG A 342 -10.48 -32.64 -8.69
C ARG A 342 -9.69 -33.94 -8.60
N ASN A 343 -9.94 -34.88 -9.52
CA ASN A 343 -9.21 -36.15 -9.58
C ASN A 343 -7.89 -35.98 -10.32
N LEU A 344 -7.51 -34.73 -10.60
CA LEU A 344 -6.32 -34.35 -11.34
C LEU A 344 -6.31 -34.93 -12.76
N GLY A 345 -7.45 -34.97 -13.44
CA GLY A 345 -7.50 -35.25 -14.88
C GLY A 345 -6.61 -34.29 -15.67
N ARG A 346 -5.78 -34.80 -16.58
CA ARG A 346 -4.72 -34.01 -17.25
C ARG A 346 -4.90 -33.96 -18.76
N ARG A 347 -4.76 -32.77 -19.34
CA ARG A 347 -4.45 -32.58 -20.76
C ARG A 347 -3.04 -32.02 -20.90
N VAL A 348 -2.15 -32.78 -21.52
CA VAL A 348 -0.76 -32.38 -21.75
C VAL A 348 -0.66 -31.55 -23.03
N TYR A 349 0.16 -30.48 -23.00
CA TYR A 349 0.47 -29.64 -24.16
C TYR A 349 1.92 -29.89 -24.57
N GLN A 350 2.17 -30.07 -25.86
CA GLN A 350 3.50 -30.33 -26.41
C GLN A 350 3.71 -29.58 -27.73
N GLY A 351 4.98 -29.44 -28.16
CA GLY A 351 5.33 -28.83 -29.44
C GLY A 351 4.73 -27.43 -29.62
N GLU A 352 4.12 -27.18 -30.76
CA GLU A 352 3.51 -25.90 -31.12
C GLU A 352 2.34 -25.51 -30.19
N GLU A 353 1.55 -26.48 -29.72
CA GLU A 353 0.43 -26.19 -28.80
C GLU A 353 0.92 -25.60 -27.48
N MET A 354 2.04 -26.13 -26.97
CA MET A 354 2.68 -25.60 -25.76
C MET A 354 3.21 -24.18 -26.00
N GLN A 355 3.89 -23.94 -27.12
CA GLN A 355 4.42 -22.60 -27.43
C GLN A 355 3.30 -21.56 -27.56
N LYS A 356 2.19 -21.93 -28.20
CA LYS A 356 1.00 -21.08 -28.30
C LYS A 356 0.40 -20.77 -26.92
N LEU A 357 0.24 -21.79 -26.08
CA LEU A 357 -0.27 -21.61 -24.71
C LEU A 357 0.61 -20.66 -23.88
N LEU A 358 1.94 -20.82 -23.96
CA LEU A 358 2.87 -19.96 -23.25
C LEU A 358 2.78 -18.51 -23.74
N ALA A 359 2.66 -18.30 -25.06
CA ALA A 359 2.46 -16.96 -25.63
C ALA A 359 1.13 -16.33 -25.18
N ASP A 360 0.03 -17.08 -25.19
CA ASP A 360 -1.30 -16.63 -24.75
C ASP A 360 -1.29 -16.20 -23.27
N LEU A 361 -0.53 -16.91 -22.44
CA LEU A 361 -0.34 -16.60 -21.02
C LEU A 361 0.82 -15.64 -20.73
N ARG A 362 1.50 -15.13 -21.76
CA ARG A 362 2.67 -14.24 -21.63
C ARG A 362 3.78 -14.82 -20.74
N ILE A 363 4.01 -16.12 -20.83
CA ILE A 363 5.10 -16.83 -20.15
C ILE A 363 6.24 -16.97 -21.17
N THR A 364 7.13 -15.97 -21.21
CA THR A 364 8.22 -15.88 -22.20
C THR A 364 9.60 -15.83 -21.56
#